data_AF-A0A4S3J559-F1
#
_entry.id   AF-A0A4S3J559-F1
#
_cell.length_a   1.000
_cell.length_b   1.000
_cell.length_c   1.000
_cell.angle_alpha   90.00
_cell.angle_beta   90.00
_cell.angle_gamma   90.00
#
_symmetry.space_group_name_H-M   'P 1'
#
loop_
_entity.id
_entity.type
_entity.pdbx_description
1 polymer ?
#
loop_
_entity_poly.entity_id
_entity_poly.type
_entity_poly.pdbx_seq_one_letter_code
_entity_poly.pdbx_strand_id
1 'polypeptide(L)'
;MTREEVIKMHKDPEKVVKLPLHWGYGDDAYIWQTEMQHNIHCLNFIRQYAYFDYFYRPKYERFEDTPLLDRIHLSHCLYVLVQDLRCQPSFNALTFNWMDGWNTPATDFTPERQCIDHEEWLKWQAENKVHTEGQYLPRPTDPEKFMHGPLGMEQLWKEE
;
A
#
# COMPACT_ATOMS: atom_id res chain seq x y z
N MET A 1 -8.78 13.12 -8.78
CA MET A 1 -8.72 14.12 -7.71
C MET A 1 -8.28 15.45 -8.31
N THR A 2 -8.87 16.57 -7.89
CA THR A 2 -8.55 17.94 -8.35
C THR A 2 -7.47 18.59 -7.48
N ARG A 3 -6.89 19.71 -7.94
CA ARG A 3 -5.95 20.50 -7.13
C ARG A 3 -6.55 20.96 -5.81
N GLU A 4 -7.82 21.35 -5.81
CA GLU A 4 -8.51 21.80 -4.59
C GLU A 4 -8.59 20.66 -3.55
N GLU A 5 -8.90 19.44 -3.99
CA GLU A 5 -8.95 18.26 -3.13
C GLU A 5 -7.57 17.92 -2.55
N VAL A 6 -6.50 18.03 -3.34
CA VAL A 6 -5.11 17.86 -2.86
C VAL A 6 -4.80 18.84 -1.72
N ILE A 7 -5.20 20.12 -1.87
CA ILE A 7 -4.99 21.15 -0.86
C ILE A 7 -5.80 20.85 0.41
N LYS A 8 -7.05 20.40 0.26
CA LYS A 8 -7.91 19.99 1.40
C LYS A 8 -7.30 18.84 2.20
N MET A 9 -6.50 17.98 1.58
CA MET A 9 -5.73 16.94 2.24
C MET A 9 -4.42 17.43 2.89
N HIS A 10 -4.18 18.75 2.90
CA HIS A 10 -2.95 19.37 3.39
C HIS A 10 -1.69 18.86 2.67
N LYS A 11 -1.81 18.56 1.37
CA LYS A 11 -0.70 18.16 0.51
C LYS A 11 -0.31 19.30 -0.43
N ASP A 12 0.94 19.28 -0.88
CA ASP A 12 1.47 20.24 -1.86
C ASP A 12 1.15 19.77 -3.29
N PRO A 13 0.30 20.48 -4.05
CA PRO A 13 -0.05 20.09 -5.41
C PRO A 13 1.10 20.08 -6.41
N GLU A 14 2.23 20.73 -6.11
CA GLU A 14 3.41 20.71 -6.97
C GLU A 14 4.23 19.42 -6.79
N LYS A 15 4.00 18.68 -5.69
CA LYS A 15 4.68 17.42 -5.37
C LYS A 15 3.81 16.18 -5.58
N VAL A 16 2.48 16.34 -5.65
CA VAL A 16 1.56 15.25 -5.98
C VAL A 16 1.56 15.00 -7.48
N VAL A 17 1.54 13.73 -7.88
CA VAL A 17 1.60 13.32 -9.28
C VAL A 17 0.33 13.77 -10.02
N LYS A 18 0.52 14.73 -10.93
CA LYS A 18 -0.50 15.21 -11.85
C LYS A 18 -0.48 14.39 -13.14
N LEU A 19 -1.65 14.02 -13.64
CA LEU A 19 -1.79 13.31 -14.91
C LEU A 19 -1.50 14.27 -16.08
N PRO A 20 -0.79 13.82 -17.13
CA PRO A 20 -0.60 14.62 -18.34
C PRO A 20 -1.91 14.93 -19.05
N LEU A 21 -2.05 16.16 -19.58
CA LEU A 21 -3.27 16.59 -20.29
C LEU A 21 -3.67 15.66 -21.44
N HIS A 22 -2.68 15.10 -22.16
CA HIS A 22 -2.91 14.20 -23.29
C HIS A 22 -3.53 12.84 -22.89
N TRP A 23 -3.64 12.55 -21.59
CA TRP A 23 -4.32 11.34 -21.10
C TRP A 23 -5.85 11.49 -21.08
N GLY A 24 -6.38 12.70 -21.31
CA GLY A 24 -7.83 12.93 -21.47
C GLY A 24 -8.61 13.11 -20.16
N TYR A 25 -7.94 13.20 -19.01
CA TYR A 25 -8.58 13.40 -17.70
C TYR A 25 -8.76 14.88 -17.32
N GLY A 26 -8.41 15.81 -18.22
CA GLY A 26 -8.42 17.26 -17.96
C GLY A 26 -7.06 17.77 -17.46
N ASP A 27 -6.95 19.09 -17.36
CA ASP A 27 -5.75 19.78 -16.89
C ASP A 27 -5.68 19.90 -15.37
N ASP A 28 -6.67 19.42 -14.63
CA ASP A 28 -6.74 19.43 -13.17
C ASP A 28 -6.98 18.02 -12.59
N ALA A 29 -6.19 17.05 -13.06
CA ALA A 29 -6.30 15.65 -12.67
C ALA A 29 -5.04 15.13 -11.97
N TYR A 30 -5.22 14.63 -10.75
CA TYR A 30 -4.18 13.99 -9.94
C TYR A 30 -4.52 12.52 -9.69
N ILE A 31 -3.50 11.66 -9.78
CA ILE A 31 -3.63 10.23 -9.50
C ILE A 31 -3.62 9.98 -7.99
N TRP A 32 -4.41 9.01 -7.56
CA TRP A 32 -4.53 8.62 -6.16
C TRP A 32 -5.04 7.19 -6.03
N GLN A 33 -4.90 6.62 -4.84
CA GLN A 33 -5.45 5.32 -4.47
C GLN A 33 -5.93 5.40 -3.01
N THR A 34 -6.90 4.57 -2.64
CA THR A 34 -7.26 4.37 -1.24
C THR A 34 -6.20 3.60 -0.47
N GLU A 35 -5.93 4.05 0.75
CA GLU A 35 -5.06 3.39 1.72
C GLU A 35 -5.43 1.92 1.97
N MET A 36 -6.73 1.59 2.08
CA MET A 36 -7.19 0.20 2.24
C MET A 36 -6.61 -0.74 1.19
N GLN A 37 -6.58 -0.32 -0.07
CA GLN A 37 -6.09 -1.15 -1.18
C GLN A 37 -4.56 -1.26 -1.17
N HIS A 38 -3.88 -0.19 -0.76
CA HIS A 38 -2.44 -0.23 -0.49
C HIS A 38 -2.11 -1.20 0.65
N ASN A 39 -2.89 -1.20 1.75
CA ASN A 39 -2.70 -2.12 2.86
C ASN A 39 -2.92 -3.58 2.50
N ILE A 40 -3.97 -3.87 1.73
CA ILE A 40 -4.21 -5.22 1.18
C ILE A 40 -3.05 -5.65 0.28
N HIS A 41 -2.54 -4.75 -0.57
CA HIS A 41 -1.36 -5.01 -1.39
C HIS A 41 -0.12 -5.30 -0.53
N CYS A 42 0.17 -4.49 0.49
CA CYS A 42 1.26 -4.68 1.43
C CYS A 42 1.17 -6.03 2.14
N LEU A 43 -0.01 -6.40 2.66
CA LEU A 43 -0.24 -7.70 3.29
C LEU A 43 -0.01 -8.86 2.33
N ASN A 44 -0.45 -8.75 1.07
CA ASN A 44 -0.20 -9.77 0.07
C ASN A 44 1.30 -9.88 -0.30
N PHE A 45 2.01 -8.75 -0.35
CA PHE A 45 3.46 -8.73 -0.58
C PHE A 45 4.21 -9.42 0.57
N ILE A 46 3.90 -9.07 1.82
CA ILE A 46 4.44 -9.73 3.02
C ILE A 46 4.12 -11.23 3.01
N ARG A 47 2.87 -11.60 2.68
CA ARG A 47 2.44 -12.99 2.56
C ARG A 47 3.30 -13.74 1.54
N GLN A 48 3.53 -13.18 0.34
CA GLN A 48 4.36 -13.84 -0.66
C GLN A 48 5.79 -14.08 -0.17
N TYR A 49 6.38 -13.12 0.55
CA TYR A 49 7.70 -13.27 1.15
C TYR A 49 7.72 -14.27 2.32
N ALA A 50 6.66 -14.35 3.12
CA ALA A 50 6.51 -15.38 4.16
C ALA A 50 6.46 -16.80 3.58
N TYR A 51 6.00 -16.93 2.32
CA TYR A 51 6.01 -18.17 1.55
C TYR A 51 7.04 -18.10 0.40
N PHE A 52 8.24 -17.60 0.70
CA PHE A 52 9.30 -17.34 -0.29
C PHE A 52 9.55 -18.51 -1.24
N ASP A 53 9.64 -19.73 -0.68
CA ASP A 53 9.92 -20.94 -1.45
C ASP A 53 8.90 -21.18 -2.58
N TYR A 54 7.64 -20.83 -2.34
CA TYR A 54 6.56 -21.01 -3.30
C TYR A 54 6.54 -19.90 -4.35
N PHE A 55 6.73 -18.64 -3.95
CA PHE A 55 6.56 -17.48 -4.84
C PHE A 55 7.82 -17.04 -5.57
N TYR A 56 9.01 -17.23 -4.98
CA TYR A 56 10.24 -16.59 -5.44
C TYR A 56 11.39 -17.54 -5.74
N ARG A 57 11.40 -18.76 -5.17
CA ARG A 57 12.44 -19.77 -5.43
C ARG A 57 12.68 -20.11 -6.90
N PRO A 58 11.67 -20.10 -7.80
CA PRO A 58 11.91 -20.28 -9.23
C PRO A 58 12.84 -19.23 -9.85
N LYS A 59 13.03 -18.07 -9.20
CA LYS A 59 13.84 -16.95 -9.69
C LYS A 59 15.04 -16.60 -8.79
N TYR A 60 14.95 -16.86 -7.49
CA TYR A 60 15.94 -16.46 -6.49
C TYR A 60 16.23 -17.62 -5.55
N GLU A 61 17.50 -17.98 -5.36
CA GLU A 61 17.87 -19.09 -4.46
C GLU A 61 17.64 -18.73 -2.99
N ARG A 62 17.95 -17.49 -2.62
CA ARG A 62 17.77 -16.98 -1.26
C ARG A 62 17.07 -15.63 -1.27
N PHE A 63 16.54 -15.25 -0.11
CA PHE A 63 15.90 -13.94 0.08
C PHE A 63 16.85 -12.78 -0.23
N GLU A 64 18.13 -12.90 0.11
CA GLU A 64 19.13 -11.85 -0.10
C GLU A 64 19.41 -11.59 -1.58
N ASP A 65 19.10 -12.54 -2.45
CA ASP A 65 19.30 -12.45 -3.89
C ASP A 65 18.16 -11.67 -4.59
N THR A 66 17.11 -11.29 -3.85
CA THR A 66 16.04 -10.43 -4.37
C THR A 66 16.51 -8.97 -4.54
N PRO A 67 15.88 -8.21 -5.47
CA PRO A 67 16.22 -6.81 -5.70
C PRO A 67 16.24 -6.01 -4.39
N LEU A 68 17.22 -5.11 -4.23
CA LEU A 68 17.34 -4.28 -3.04
C LEU A 68 16.05 -3.48 -2.78
N LEU A 69 15.43 -2.95 -3.83
CA LEU A 69 14.15 -2.25 -3.75
C LEU A 69 13.05 -3.12 -3.13
N ASP A 70 12.94 -4.39 -3.51
CA ASP A 70 11.92 -5.29 -2.98
C ASP A 70 12.11 -5.54 -1.49
N ARG A 71 13.37 -5.69 -1.04
CA ARG A 71 13.70 -5.86 0.38
C ARG A 71 13.41 -4.60 1.20
N ILE A 72 13.69 -3.41 0.66
CA ILE A 72 13.31 -2.14 1.28
C ILE A 72 11.78 -2.01 1.33
N HIS A 73 11.10 -2.37 0.24
CA HIS A 73 9.65 -2.33 0.12
C HIS A 73 8.98 -3.21 1.18
N LEU A 74 9.54 -4.40 1.47
CA LEU A 74 9.03 -5.30 2.50
C LEU A 74 9.02 -4.65 3.90
N SER A 75 10.11 -3.99 4.26
CA SER A 75 10.22 -3.24 5.53
C SER A 75 9.23 -2.07 5.58
N HIS A 76 9.11 -1.33 4.48
CA HIS A 76 8.16 -0.24 4.35
C HIS A 76 6.70 -0.70 4.53
N CYS A 77 6.31 -1.82 3.89
CA CYS A 77 4.98 -2.40 4.04
C CYS A 77 4.63 -2.69 5.50
N LEU A 78 5.55 -3.32 6.25
CA LEU A 78 5.34 -3.59 7.68
C LEU A 78 5.18 -2.30 8.48
N TYR A 79 6.00 -1.29 8.19
CA TYR A 79 5.91 0.00 8.86
C TYR A 79 4.55 0.68 8.61
N VAL A 80 4.10 0.78 7.35
CA VAL A 80 2.82 1.42 6.99
C VAL A 80 1.65 0.71 7.67
N LEU A 81 1.59 -0.62 7.60
CA LEU A 81 0.52 -1.39 8.24
C LEU A 81 0.45 -1.14 9.76
N VAL A 82 1.60 -1.02 10.42
CA VAL A 82 1.65 -0.72 11.86
C VAL A 82 1.20 0.72 12.16
N GLN A 83 1.54 1.69 11.30
CA GLN A 83 1.04 3.06 11.46
C GLN A 83 -0.49 3.11 11.33
N ASP A 84 -1.04 2.42 10.33
CA ASP A 84 -2.47 2.44 10.06
C ASP A 84 -3.26 1.75 11.17
N LEU A 85 -2.80 0.58 11.64
CA LEU A 85 -3.41 -0.13 12.78
C LEU A 85 -3.35 0.67 14.10
N ARG A 86 -2.36 1.55 14.25
CA ARG A 86 -2.27 2.46 15.42
C ARG A 86 -3.15 3.70 15.26
N CYS A 87 -3.29 4.20 14.04
CA CYS A 87 -4.11 5.37 13.73
C CYS A 87 -5.61 5.04 13.82
N GLN A 88 -6.00 3.86 13.33
CA GLN A 88 -7.38 3.36 13.33
C GLN A 88 -7.48 1.98 14.02
N PRO A 89 -7.24 1.92 15.35
CA PRO A 89 -7.26 0.65 16.07
C PRO A 89 -8.68 0.10 16.23
N SER A 90 -8.80 -1.22 16.22
CA SER A 90 -10.02 -1.92 16.60
C SER A 90 -10.15 -1.94 18.13
N PHE A 91 -11.22 -1.35 18.66
CA PHE A 91 -11.53 -1.37 20.10
C PHE A 91 -12.47 -2.52 20.52
N ASN A 92 -12.82 -3.42 19.60
CA ASN A 92 -13.62 -4.59 19.91
C ASN A 92 -12.92 -5.47 20.97
N ALA A 93 -13.67 -5.87 21.99
CA ALA A 93 -13.18 -6.82 22.98
C ALA A 93 -13.03 -8.21 22.36
N LEU A 94 -11.89 -8.85 22.62
CA LEU A 94 -11.72 -10.28 22.41
C LEU A 94 -12.09 -11.00 23.70
N THR A 95 -12.89 -12.05 23.59
CA THR A 95 -13.22 -12.93 24.71
C THR A 95 -12.30 -14.14 24.72
N PHE A 96 -12.34 -14.91 25.80
CA PHE A 96 -11.57 -16.15 25.93
C PHE A 96 -12.54 -17.27 26.29
N ASN A 97 -12.48 -18.36 25.55
CA ASN A 97 -13.37 -19.51 25.68
C ASN A 97 -12.58 -20.78 26.01
N TRP A 98 -13.19 -21.69 26.76
CA TRP A 98 -12.64 -23.03 26.95
C TRP A 98 -12.94 -23.89 25.72
N MET A 99 -11.91 -24.56 25.19
CA MET A 99 -12.03 -25.45 24.03
C MET A 99 -11.61 -26.87 24.41
N ASP A 100 -12.31 -27.87 23.88
CA ASP A 100 -11.97 -29.27 24.10
C ASP A 100 -10.54 -29.57 23.61
N GLY A 101 -9.77 -30.28 24.44
CA GLY A 101 -8.37 -30.64 24.15
C GLY A 101 -7.35 -29.54 24.43
N TRP A 102 -7.76 -28.36 24.91
CA TRP A 102 -6.86 -27.27 25.31
C TRP A 102 -6.80 -27.14 26.83
N ASN A 103 -5.59 -27.06 27.38
CA ASN A 103 -5.38 -26.88 28.83
C ASN A 103 -5.43 -25.41 29.28
N THR A 104 -5.66 -24.47 28.34
CA THR A 104 -5.71 -23.02 28.57
C THR A 104 -6.86 -22.40 27.78
N PRO A 105 -7.47 -21.31 28.27
CA PRO A 105 -8.47 -20.57 27.50
C PRO A 105 -7.91 -20.11 26.16
N ALA A 106 -8.70 -20.20 25.11
CA ALA A 106 -8.34 -19.75 23.79
C ALA A 106 -9.07 -18.46 23.44
N THR A 107 -8.37 -17.55 22.75
CA THR A 107 -8.93 -16.26 22.34
C THR A 107 -9.95 -16.46 21.23
N ASP A 108 -11.11 -15.84 21.37
CA ASP A 108 -12.10 -15.70 20.29
C ASP A 108 -11.71 -14.53 19.38
N PHE A 109 -11.37 -14.84 18.13
CA PHE A 109 -10.98 -13.87 17.11
C PHE A 109 -12.15 -13.41 16.22
N THR A 110 -13.40 -13.62 16.65
CA THR A 110 -14.61 -13.28 15.87
C THR A 110 -15.43 -12.14 16.50
N PRO A 111 -14.84 -10.96 16.80
CA PRO A 111 -15.64 -9.84 17.27
C PRO A 111 -16.59 -9.37 16.16
N GLU A 112 -17.75 -8.84 16.54
CA GLU A 112 -18.68 -8.21 15.60
C GLU A 112 -18.03 -7.01 14.91
N ARG A 113 -18.13 -6.93 13.58
CA ARG A 113 -17.52 -5.87 12.77
C ARG A 113 -18.53 -5.31 11.78
N GLN A 114 -18.46 -4.01 11.55
CA GLN A 114 -19.06 -3.38 10.38
C GLN A 114 -18.02 -3.36 9.27
N CYS A 115 -18.31 -4.08 8.19
CA CYS A 115 -17.44 -4.17 7.02
C CYS A 115 -18.02 -3.36 5.88
N ILE A 116 -17.15 -2.81 5.04
CA ILE A 116 -17.57 -2.33 3.71
C ILE A 116 -17.82 -3.55 2.81
N ASP A 117 -18.68 -3.38 1.80
CA ASP A 117 -18.73 -4.34 0.70
C ASP A 117 -17.49 -4.14 -0.19
N HIS A 118 -16.56 -5.10 -0.13
CA HIS A 118 -15.30 -5.00 -0.87
C HIS A 118 -15.50 -5.23 -2.37
N GLU A 119 -16.48 -6.05 -2.76
CA GLU A 119 -16.73 -6.34 -4.18
C GLU A 119 -17.34 -5.13 -4.88
N GLU A 120 -18.28 -4.44 -4.24
CA GLU A 120 -18.81 -3.17 -4.75
C GLU A 120 -17.70 -2.11 -4.88
N TRP A 121 -16.82 -2.05 -3.89
CA TRP A 121 -15.66 -1.16 -3.95
C TRP A 121 -14.72 -1.50 -5.12
N LEU A 122 -14.39 -2.78 -5.31
CA LEU A 122 -13.53 -3.23 -6.41
C LEU A 122 -14.15 -2.92 -7.78
N LYS A 123 -15.47 -3.09 -7.91
CA LYS A 123 -16.20 -2.71 -9.12
C LYS A 123 -16.08 -1.21 -9.40
N TRP A 124 -16.38 -0.37 -8.41
CA TRP A 124 -16.24 1.08 -8.55
C TRP A 124 -14.80 1.48 -8.93
N GLN A 125 -13.79 0.87 -8.29
CA GLN A 125 -12.39 1.14 -8.62
C GLN A 125 -12.06 0.76 -10.06
N ALA A 126 -12.55 -0.39 -10.54
CA ALA A 126 -12.31 -0.83 -11.92
C ALA A 126 -12.91 0.11 -12.96
N GLU A 127 -14.07 0.71 -12.65
CA GLU A 127 -14.76 1.70 -13.49
C GLU A 127 -14.07 3.08 -13.46
N ASN A 128 -13.37 3.42 -12.37
CA ASN A 128 -12.78 4.75 -12.15
C ASN A 128 -11.25 4.79 -12.25
N LYS A 129 -10.60 3.66 -12.59
CA LYS A 129 -9.14 3.60 -12.71
C LYS A 129 -8.63 4.46 -13.87
N VAL A 130 -7.41 4.95 -13.73
CA VAL A 130 -6.70 5.61 -14.83
C VAL A 130 -6.26 4.56 -15.85
N HIS A 131 -6.56 4.79 -17.13
CA HIS A 131 -6.12 3.95 -18.23
C HIS A 131 -4.69 4.30 -18.61
N THR A 132 -3.74 3.45 -18.22
CA THR A 132 -2.30 3.67 -18.42
C THR A 132 -1.73 2.92 -19.62
N GLU A 133 -2.53 2.11 -20.32
CA GLU A 133 -2.05 1.26 -21.41
C GLU A 133 -1.52 2.10 -22.57
N GLY A 134 -0.26 1.87 -22.95
CA GLY A 134 0.44 2.66 -23.97
C GLY A 134 0.82 4.08 -23.53
N GLN A 135 0.66 4.43 -22.26
CA GLN A 135 0.96 5.76 -21.73
C GLN A 135 2.16 5.75 -20.77
N TYR A 136 2.87 6.87 -20.67
CA TYR A 136 4.04 7.05 -19.80
C TYR A 136 3.88 8.26 -18.90
N LEU A 137 4.13 8.08 -17.59
CA LEU A 137 4.18 9.18 -16.62
C LEU A 137 5.60 9.76 -16.59
N PRO A 138 5.82 11.01 -17.03
CA PRO A 138 7.15 11.60 -17.02
C PRO A 138 7.61 11.85 -15.59
N ARG A 139 8.75 11.26 -15.22
CA ARG A 139 9.45 11.59 -13.97
C ARG A 139 9.95 13.04 -14.04
N PRO A 140 9.66 13.89 -13.04
CA PRO A 140 10.23 15.23 -12.98
C PRO A 140 11.77 15.21 -12.95
N THR A 141 12.41 16.22 -13.56
CA THR A 141 13.87 16.42 -13.47
C THR A 141 14.29 17.38 -12.36
N ASP A 142 13.34 18.19 -11.87
CA ASP A 142 13.54 19.16 -10.80
C ASP A 142 13.50 18.46 -9.42
N PRO A 143 14.60 18.48 -8.65
CA PRO A 143 14.66 17.85 -7.32
C PRO A 143 13.65 18.41 -6.31
N GLU A 144 13.24 19.68 -6.44
CA GLU A 144 12.25 20.30 -5.54
C GLU A 144 10.87 19.63 -5.62
N LYS A 145 10.60 18.93 -6.73
CA LYS A 145 9.37 18.18 -6.95
C LYS A 145 9.39 16.78 -6.32
N PHE A 146 10.52 16.34 -5.78
CA PHE A 146 10.61 15.04 -5.13
C PHE A 146 10.20 15.12 -3.65
N MET A 147 9.59 14.04 -3.17
CA MET A 147 9.39 13.80 -1.75
C MET A 147 10.47 12.84 -1.24
N HIS A 148 10.94 13.06 -0.02
CA HIS A 148 11.80 12.09 0.65
C HIS A 148 11.02 10.80 0.91
N GLY A 149 11.62 9.67 0.53
CA GLY A 149 11.05 8.36 0.78
C GLY A 149 11.02 8.02 2.27
N PRO A 150 10.31 6.95 2.64
CA PRO A 150 10.39 6.38 3.98
C PRO A 150 11.84 5.94 4.30
N LEU A 151 12.14 5.83 5.59
CA LEU A 151 13.43 5.33 6.10
C LEU A 151 13.84 4.03 5.40
N GLY A 152 15.09 3.99 4.93
CA GLY A 152 15.66 2.86 4.20
C GLY A 152 15.75 3.10 2.69
N MET A 153 14.94 3.99 2.13
CA MET A 153 15.01 4.36 0.70
C MET A 153 16.29 5.14 0.36
N GLU A 154 16.98 5.74 1.34
CA GLU A 154 18.27 6.41 1.15
C GLU A 154 19.37 5.43 0.69
N GLN A 155 19.17 4.13 0.91
CA GLN A 155 20.08 3.08 0.42
C GLN A 155 20.11 2.99 -1.10
N LEU A 156 19.01 3.37 -1.78
CA LEU A 156 18.94 3.39 -3.23
C LEU A 156 19.81 4.49 -3.85
N TRP A 157 20.18 5.51 -3.07
CA TRP A 157 21.03 6.61 -3.53
C TRP A 157 22.52 6.34 -3.36
N LYS A 158 22.89 5.23 -2.70
CA LYS A 158 24.28 4.84 -2.47
C LYS A 158 24.87 4.00 -3.61
N GLU A 159 24.05 3.63 -4.59
CA GLU A 159 24.43 2.80 -5.73
C GLU A 159 24.54 3.61 -7.06
N GLU A 160 24.39 4.94 -7.01
CA GLU A 160 24.74 5.88 -8.09
C GLU A 160 26.12 6.51 -7.85
#